data_AF-A0A0L0UIE8-F1
#
_entry.id   AF-A0A0L0UIE8-F1
#
_cell.length_a   1.000
_cell.length_b   1.000
_cell.length_c   1.000
_cell.angle_alpha   90.00
_cell.angle_beta   90.00
_cell.angle_gamma   90.00
#
_symmetry.space_group_name_H-M   'P 1'
#
loop_
_entity.id
_entity.type
_entity.pdbx_description
1 polymer ?
#
loop_
_entity_poly.entity_id
_entity_poly.type
_entity_poly.pdbx_seq_one_letter_code
_entity_poly.pdbx_strand_id
1 'polypeptide(L)' 'MTEFKIKPVLLDQDCPLCGAPLVQRTGRYGKFNGCSAFPKCRYIQKQLEKIKPCL' A
#
# COMPACT_ATOMS: atom_id res chain seq x y z
N MET A 1 28.16 -11.41 0.38
CA MET A 1 27.08 -11.58 1.37
C MET A 1 26.23 -10.32 1.32
N THR A 2 25.28 -10.25 0.40
CA THR A 2 24.46 -9.06 0.19
C THR A 2 23.18 -9.19 1.02
N GLU A 3 23.08 -8.38 2.07
CA GLU A 3 21.91 -8.29 2.93
C GLU A 3 20.72 -7.75 2.14
N PHE A 4 19.81 -8.64 1.72
CA PHE A 4 18.47 -8.25 1.28
C PHE A 4 17.65 -7.83 2.50
N LYS A 5 17.88 -6.59 2.99
CA LYS A 5 16.99 -5.95 3.95
C LYS A 5 15.64 -5.71 3.27
N ILE A 6 14.68 -6.61 3.52
CA ILE A 6 13.28 -6.43 3.14
C ILE A 6 12.74 -5.30 4.01
N LYS A 7 12.80 -4.06 3.50
CA LYS A 7 12.25 -2.89 4.19
C LYS A 7 10.72 -3.03 4.25
N PRO A 8 10.07 -2.67 5.37
CA PRO A 8 8.62 -2.60 5.42
C PRO A 8 8.14 -1.66 4.32
N VAL A 9 7.23 -2.14 3.47
CA VAL A 9 6.77 -1.42 2.26
C VAL A 9 5.87 -0.26 2.68
N LEU A 10 6.50 0.83 3.10
CA LEU A 10 5.92 2.17 3.01
C LEU A 10 5.82 2.47 1.52
N LEU A 11 4.65 2.86 1.05
CA LEU A 11 4.52 3.36 -0.31
C LEU A 11 5.08 4.76 -0.37
N ASP A 12 5.76 5.11 -1.46
CA ASP A 12 6.17 6.47 -1.80
C ASP A 12 4.97 7.39 -2.16
N GLN A 13 3.77 7.03 -1.71
CA GLN A 13 2.54 7.79 -1.92
C GLN A 13 1.90 8.11 -0.57
N ASP A 14 1.67 9.40 -0.36
CA ASP A 14 0.94 9.89 0.79
C ASP A 14 -0.56 9.79 0.57
N CYS A 15 -1.29 9.63 1.66
CA CYS A 15 -2.73 9.59 1.64
C CYS A 15 -3.29 11.00 1.29
N PRO A 16 -4.11 11.15 0.24
CA PRO A 16 -4.64 12.45 -0.15
C PRO A 16 -5.63 13.05 0.86
N LEU A 17 -6.12 12.25 1.83
CA LEU A 17 -7.05 12.72 2.86
C LEU A 17 -6.37 13.28 4.11
N CYS A 18 -5.16 12.81 4.43
CA CYS A 18 -4.49 13.17 5.69
C CYS A 18 -2.99 13.47 5.56
N GLY A 19 -2.40 13.28 4.38
CA GLY A 19 -0.97 13.45 4.14
C GLY A 19 -0.08 12.40 4.80
N ALA A 20 -0.65 11.40 5.48
CA ALA A 20 0.13 10.33 6.10
C ALA A 20 0.54 9.28 5.06
N PRO A 21 1.70 8.63 5.22
CA PRO A 21 2.20 7.66 4.23
C PRO A 21 1.25 6.47 4.10
N LEU A 22 1.07 5.98 2.88
CA LEU A 22 0.37 4.72 2.62
C LEU A 22 1.29 3.55 2.94
N VAL A 23 0.70 2.47 3.45
CA VAL A 23 1.40 1.26 3.84
C VAL A 23 0.75 0.06 3.19
N GLN A 24 1.57 -0.82 2.61
CA GLN A 24 1.07 -2.05 2.02
C GLN A 24 0.79 -3.04 3.15
N ARG A 25 -0.47 -3.37 3.37
CA ARG A 25 -0.94 -4.36 4.34
C ARG A 25 -1.40 -5.61 3.61
N THR A 26 -1.22 -6.77 4.21
CA THR A 26 -1.73 -8.04 3.67
C THR A 26 -2.94 -8.46 4.49
N GLY A 27 -4.09 -8.56 3.84
CA GLY A 27 -5.32 -9.06 4.44
C GLY A 27 -5.72 -10.43 3.87
N ARG A 28 -6.86 -10.96 4.32
CA ARG A 28 -7.39 -12.25 3.87
C ARG A 28 -7.63 -12.35 2.36
N TYR A 29 -7.85 -11.21 1.71
CA TYR A 29 -8.15 -11.11 0.28
C TYR A 29 -6.93 -10.73 -0.58
N GLY A 30 -5.76 -10.56 0.04
CA GLY A 30 -4.54 -10.13 -0.65
C GLY A 30 -3.92 -8.87 -0.05
N LYS A 31 -2.91 -8.36 -0.76
CA LYS A 31 -2.20 -7.14 -0.40
C LYS A 31 -3.04 -5.92 -0.78
N PHE A 32 -3.11 -4.93 0.08
CA PHE A 32 -3.82 -3.68 -0.13
C PHE A 32 -3.05 -2.51 0.47
N ASN A 33 -3.17 -1.34 -0.14
CA ASN A 33 -2.52 -0.13 0.34
C ASN A 33 -3.48 0.60 1.28
N GLY A 34 -3.18 0.60 2.57
CA GLY A 34 -3.96 1.28 3.60
C GLY A 34 -3.23 2.52 4.12
N CYS A 35 -3.97 3.50 4.63
CA CYS A 35 -3.34 4.62 5.33
C CYS A 35 -2.66 4.15 6.63
N SER A 36 -1.45 4.66 6.91
CA SER A 36 -0.76 4.43 8.18
C SER A 36 -1.52 4.99 9.39
N ALA A 37 -2.30 6.05 9.19
CA ALA A 37 -3.03 6.76 10.25
C ALA A 37 -4.39 6.13 10.64
N PHE A 38 -4.67 4.87 10.28
CA PHE A 38 -5.87 4.16 10.75
C PHE A 38 -5.87 4.02 12.30
N PRO A 39 -6.98 4.27 13.03
CA PRO A 39 -8.37 4.42 12.58
C PRO A 39 -8.80 5.85 12.21
N LYS A 40 -7.93 6.85 12.40
CA LYS A 40 -8.24 8.27 12.12
C LYS A 40 -8.45 8.52 10.62
N CYS A 41 -7.69 7.81 9.77
CA CYS A 41 -7.87 7.81 8.33
C CYS A 41 -8.18 6.39 7.83
N ARG A 42 -9.36 6.20 7.24
CA ARG A 42 -9.81 4.92 6.65
C ARG A 42 -9.58 4.83 5.14
N TYR A 43 -8.69 5.66 4.61
CA TYR A 43 -8.36 5.64 3.19
C TYR A 43 -7.69 4.32 2.81
N ILE A 44 -8.20 3.70 1.76
CA ILE A 44 -7.66 2.49 1.17
C ILE A 44 -7.44 2.80 -0.31
N GLN A 45 -6.20 2.74 -0.74
CA GLN A 45 -5.87 2.83 -2.14
C GLN A 45 -6.06 1.44 -2.76
N LYS A 46 -7.12 1.30 -3.56
CA LYS A 46 -7.31 0.11 -4.39
C LYS A 46 -6.24 0.15 -5.47
N GLN A 47 -5.33 -0.82 -5.49
CA GLN A 47 -4.57 -1.10 -6.70
C GLN A 47 -5.58 -1.62 -7.72
N LEU A 48 -6.09 -0.73 -8.56
CA LEU A 48 -6.73 -1.12 -9.80
C LEU A 48 -5.60 -1.76 -10.61
N GLU A 49 -5.42 -3.07 -10.44
CA GLU A 49 -4.59 -3.86 -11.33
C GLU A 49 -5.09 -3.52 -12.73
N LYS A 50 -4.26 -2.77 -13.46
CA LYS A 50 -4.41 -2.62 -14.90
C LYS A 50 -4.33 -4.05 -15.40
N ILE A 51 -5.49 -4.64 -15.65
CA ILE A 51 -5.62 -5.87 -16.42
C ILE A 51 -4.85 -5.54 -17.69
N LYS A 52 -3.61 -6.03 -17.81
CA LYS A 52 -2.93 -6.01 -19.09
C LYS A 52 -3.68 -7.09 -19.85
N PRO A 53 -4.56 -6.74 -20.82
CA PRO A 53 -5.10 -7.77 -21.69
C PRO A 53 -3.88 -8.46 -22.29
N CYS A 54 -3.87 -9.79 -22.21
CA CYS A 54 -2.84 -10.61 -22.82
C CYS A 54 -2.79 -10.24 -24.31
N LEU A 55 -1.71 -9.57 -24.72
CA LEU A 55 -1.34 -9.39 -26.12
C LEU A 55 -0.64 -10.66 -26.61
#